data_AF-A0A7X8VE69-F1
#
_entry.id   AF-A0A7X8VE69-F1
#
_cell.length_a   1.000
_cell.length_b   1.000
_cell.length_c   1.000
_cell.angle_alpha   90.00
_cell.angle_beta   90.00
_cell.angle_gamma   90.00
#
_symmetry.space_group_name_H-M   'P 1'
#
loop_
_entity.id
_entity.type
_entity.pdbx_description
1 polymer ?
#
loop_
_entity_poly.entity_id
_entity_poly.type
_entity_poly.pdbx_seq_one_letter_code
_entity_poly.pdbx_strand_id
1 'polypeptide(L)'
;DWTDPKVWAKANPSMGITVDIEKIRIACESAKQNPAEENLFRQLRLNQWVKQSVRWMPMEKWDKCSFVVDPESLIGRQCYGGLDLSSTTDITAFVLIFPPEYDDDKYIVLPYFWIPKDNLELRVRRDHVPYDVWEKQGFLNTTEGNVVHYGYIENFIEELALKYNIREIAFDRWGAVQMVQNLEELGLTVVPFGQGFKDMSPPTKELMKLTLEQKIAHGGHPVLRWMMDNILIRTDPAGNIKPDKEKSTEKIDGAVATIMALDRALRCRGTSNSVYDNRGLIVF
;
A
#
# COMPACT_ATOMS: atom_id res chain seq x y z
N ASP A 1 4.99 12.45 23.25
CA ASP A 1 4.59 11.06 23.55
C ASP A 1 3.22 11.10 24.24
N TRP A 2 2.25 10.28 23.84
CA TRP A 2 0.90 10.27 24.41
C TRP A 2 0.84 9.58 25.79
N THR A 3 1.89 8.84 26.15
CA THR A 3 2.04 8.18 27.45
C THR A 3 2.66 9.09 28.52
N ASP A 4 3.07 10.32 28.15
CA ASP A 4 3.71 11.27 29.07
C ASP A 4 2.66 12.06 29.89
N PRO A 5 2.69 11.98 31.24
CA PRO A 5 1.80 12.74 32.11
C PRO A 5 1.82 14.27 31.89
N LYS A 6 2.94 14.83 31.41
CA LYS A 6 3.02 16.25 31.06
C LYS A 6 2.10 16.61 29.90
N VAL A 7 1.94 15.71 28.93
CA VAL A 7 1.02 15.88 27.80
C VAL A 7 -0.43 15.79 28.28
N TRP A 8 -0.71 14.93 29.27
CA TRP A 8 -2.05 14.80 29.85
C TRP A 8 -2.46 16.09 30.57
N ALA A 9 -1.57 16.66 31.38
CA ALA A 9 -1.80 17.94 32.07
C ALA A 9 -2.08 19.09 31.07
N LYS A 10 -1.36 19.10 29.95
CA LYS A 10 -1.56 20.10 28.89
C LYS A 10 -2.94 19.97 28.21
N ALA A 11 -3.41 18.74 27.99
CA ALA A 11 -4.71 18.49 27.38
C ALA A 11 -5.90 18.58 28.36
N ASN A 12 -5.64 18.43 29.67
CA ASN A 12 -6.65 18.43 30.74
C ASN A 12 -6.31 19.48 31.81
N PRO A 13 -6.64 20.77 31.62
CA PRO A 13 -6.30 21.84 32.57
C PRO A 13 -6.89 21.67 33.97
N SER A 14 -7.96 20.88 34.12
CA SER A 14 -8.63 20.58 35.40
C SER A 14 -8.22 19.23 36.01
N MET A 15 -7.13 18.64 35.52
CA MET A 15 -6.56 17.41 36.03
C MET A 15 -6.14 17.56 37.51
N GLY A 16 -6.61 16.65 38.36
CA GLY A 16 -6.43 16.70 39.81
C GLY A 16 -7.49 17.50 40.58
N ILE A 17 -8.43 18.16 39.88
CA ILE A 17 -9.54 18.90 40.50
C ILE A 17 -10.88 18.22 40.15
N THR A 18 -11.23 18.22 38.86
CA THR A 18 -12.47 17.59 38.37
C THR A 18 -12.20 16.33 37.56
N VAL A 19 -11.00 16.21 36.99
CA VAL A 19 -10.56 15.01 36.27
C VAL A 19 -9.56 14.27 37.14
N ASP A 20 -9.94 13.08 37.58
CA ASP A 20 -9.13 12.22 38.44
C ASP A 20 -7.89 11.68 37.68
N ILE A 21 -6.72 11.95 38.24
CA ILE A 21 -5.41 11.54 37.69
C ILE A 21 -5.33 10.02 37.58
N GLU A 22 -5.89 9.29 38.54
CA GLU A 22 -5.80 7.83 38.58
C GLU A 22 -6.62 7.20 37.46
N LYS A 23 -7.77 7.80 37.12
CA LYS A 23 -8.57 7.36 35.97
C LYS A 23 -7.86 7.57 34.64
N ILE A 24 -7.12 8.68 34.48
CA ILE A 24 -6.31 8.91 33.27
C ILE A 24 -5.18 7.87 33.20
N ARG A 25 -4.51 7.59 34.33
CA ARG A 25 -3.42 6.62 34.40
C ARG A 25 -3.89 5.21 34.03
N ILE A 26 -4.99 4.75 34.60
CA ILE A 26 -5.59 3.44 34.29
C ILE A 26 -5.98 3.35 32.81
N ALA A 27 -6.63 4.39 32.28
CA ALA A 27 -7.01 4.42 30.87
C ALA A 27 -5.78 4.41 29.94
N CYS A 28 -4.68 5.05 30.33
CA CYS A 28 -3.42 5.00 29.58
C CYS A 28 -2.78 3.61 29.61
N GLU A 29 -2.78 2.92 30.76
CA GLU A 29 -2.23 1.55 30.85
C GLU A 29 -3.04 0.56 30.03
N SER A 30 -4.36 0.70 30.03
CA SER A 30 -5.27 -0.10 29.19
C SER A 30 -5.00 0.16 27.70
N ALA A 31 -4.89 1.44 27.32
CA ALA A 31 -4.54 1.88 25.98
C ALA A 31 -3.19 1.33 25.48
N LYS A 32 -2.18 1.17 26.33
CA LYS A 32 -0.87 0.60 25.93
C LYS A 32 -0.99 -0.85 25.45
N GLN A 33 -2.01 -1.57 25.91
CA GLN A 33 -2.21 -2.98 25.61
C GLN A 33 -3.26 -3.21 24.53
N ASN A 34 -4.11 -2.21 24.24
CA ASN A 34 -5.21 -2.32 23.31
C ASN A 34 -5.29 -1.12 22.35
N PRO A 35 -5.02 -1.31 21.04
CA PRO A 35 -5.09 -0.25 20.03
C PRO A 35 -6.44 0.48 19.94
N ALA A 36 -7.56 -0.21 20.22
CA ALA A 36 -8.88 0.43 20.24
C ALA A 36 -9.03 1.40 21.40
N GLU A 37 -8.47 1.05 22.56
CA GLU A 37 -8.46 1.91 23.74
C GLU A 37 -7.42 3.01 23.64
N GLU A 38 -6.32 2.79 22.91
CA GLU A 38 -5.38 3.86 22.55
C GLU A 38 -6.08 4.96 21.76
N ASN A 39 -6.86 4.61 20.74
CA ASN A 39 -7.64 5.58 19.99
C ASN A 39 -8.60 6.32 20.92
N LEU A 40 -9.39 5.59 21.72
CA LEU A 40 -10.34 6.20 22.64
C LEU A 40 -9.67 7.15 23.65
N PHE A 41 -8.50 6.76 24.18
CA PHE A 41 -7.71 7.57 25.11
C PHE A 41 -7.22 8.85 24.45
N ARG A 42 -6.61 8.74 23.26
CA ARG A 42 -6.12 9.89 22.50
C ARG A 42 -7.26 10.85 22.12
N GLN A 43 -8.41 10.32 21.72
CA GLN A 43 -9.59 11.12 21.39
C GLN A 43 -10.13 11.86 22.61
N LEU A 44 -10.47 11.12 23.67
CA LEU A 44 -11.25 11.65 24.80
C LEU A 44 -10.40 12.29 25.89
N ARG A 45 -9.12 11.93 26.01
CA ARG A 45 -8.22 12.47 27.05
C ARG A 45 -7.18 13.43 26.50
N LEU A 46 -6.80 13.32 25.22
CA LEU A 46 -5.77 14.18 24.64
C LEU A 46 -6.29 15.13 23.56
N ASN A 47 -7.59 15.08 23.25
CA ASN A 47 -8.21 15.85 22.15
C ASN A 47 -7.48 15.67 20.82
N GLN A 48 -6.92 14.48 20.59
CA GLN A 48 -6.27 14.12 19.35
C GLN A 48 -7.31 13.52 18.41
N TRP A 49 -7.36 14.02 17.18
CA TRP A 49 -8.11 13.36 16.12
C TRP A 49 -7.46 12.02 15.82
N VAL A 50 -8.15 10.95 16.19
CA VAL A 50 -7.77 9.57 15.89
C VAL A 50 -8.80 8.96 14.96
N LYS A 51 -8.37 8.01 14.14
CA LYS A 51 -9.30 7.19 13.36
C LYS A 51 -10.02 6.22 14.31
N GLN A 52 -11.32 6.02 14.15
CA GLN A 52 -12.15 5.22 15.07
C GLN A 52 -11.91 3.70 14.94
N SER A 53 -11.40 3.25 13.80
CA SER A 53 -11.12 1.85 13.52
C SER A 53 -9.71 1.44 13.92
N VAL A 54 -9.58 0.20 14.42
CA VAL A 54 -8.27 -0.44 14.62
C VAL A 54 -7.66 -0.64 13.24
N ARG A 55 -6.60 0.11 12.95
CA ARG A 55 -5.82 -0.04 11.71
C ARG A 55 -5.28 -1.45 11.63
N TRP A 56 -5.40 -2.06 10.45
CA TRP A 56 -4.90 -3.42 10.28
C TRP A 56 -3.37 -3.48 10.28
N MET A 57 -2.72 -2.56 9.57
CA MET A 57 -1.25 -2.52 9.47
C MET A 57 -0.63 -1.85 10.70
N PRO A 58 0.28 -2.52 11.44
CA PRO A 58 1.05 -1.87 12.50
C PRO A 58 2.03 -0.86 11.88
N MET A 59 1.64 0.41 11.83
CA MET A 59 2.41 1.41 11.10
C MET A 59 3.83 1.63 11.63
N GLU A 60 4.10 1.38 12.91
CA GLU A 60 5.47 1.41 13.43
C GLU A 60 6.37 0.33 12.78
N LYS A 61 5.80 -0.84 12.45
CA LYS A 61 6.51 -1.93 11.75
C LYS A 61 6.61 -1.64 10.26
N TRP A 62 5.56 -1.09 9.67
CA TRP A 62 5.58 -0.60 8.30
C TRP A 62 6.68 0.45 8.12
N ASP A 63 6.74 1.46 8.99
CA ASP A 63 7.73 2.54 8.89
C ASP A 63 9.17 2.02 9.04
N LYS A 64 9.41 0.92 9.76
CA LYS A 64 10.72 0.25 9.82
C LYS A 64 11.12 -0.41 8.49
N CYS A 65 10.17 -0.63 7.59
CA CYS A 65 10.38 -1.16 6.24
C CYS A 65 10.70 -0.06 5.20
N SER A 66 10.92 1.18 5.63
CA SER A 66 11.31 2.30 4.76
C SER A 66 12.78 2.24 4.30
N PHE A 67 13.30 1.03 4.04
CA PHE A 67 14.63 0.85 3.47
C PHE A 67 14.73 1.59 2.14
N VAL A 68 15.91 2.16 1.85
CA VAL A 68 16.16 2.92 0.63
C VAL A 68 15.91 2.01 -0.58
N VAL A 69 15.14 2.54 -1.52
CA VAL A 69 14.86 1.90 -2.81
C VAL A 69 15.44 2.82 -3.87
N ASP A 70 16.43 2.33 -4.61
CA ASP A 70 17.01 3.02 -5.75
C ASP A 70 16.44 2.43 -7.05
N PRO A 71 15.60 3.16 -7.80
CA PRO A 71 15.04 2.67 -9.06
C PRO A 71 16.09 2.30 -10.11
N GLU A 72 17.27 2.92 -10.09
CA GLU A 72 18.34 2.66 -11.07
C GLU A 72 19.01 1.31 -10.81
N SER A 73 19.16 0.91 -9.54
CA SER A 73 19.70 -0.42 -9.18
C SER A 73 18.76 -1.57 -9.54
N LEU A 74 17.52 -1.27 -9.94
CA LEU A 74 16.51 -2.27 -10.30
C LEU A 74 16.45 -2.53 -11.81
N ILE A 75 17.20 -1.77 -12.63
CA ILE A 75 17.19 -1.92 -14.09
C ILE A 75 17.52 -3.37 -14.48
N GLY A 76 16.68 -3.93 -15.36
CA GLY A 76 16.76 -5.32 -15.82
C GLY A 76 16.28 -6.38 -14.82
N ARG A 77 16.03 -6.03 -13.54
CA ARG A 77 15.53 -6.98 -12.55
C ARG A 77 14.12 -7.45 -12.90
N GLN A 78 13.84 -8.69 -12.54
CA GLN A 78 12.50 -9.27 -12.68
C GLN A 78 11.56 -8.63 -11.68
N CYS A 79 10.37 -8.24 -12.15
CA CYS A 79 9.33 -7.69 -11.29
C CYS A 79 7.93 -8.05 -11.76
N TYR A 80 6.97 -7.80 -10.88
CA TYR A 80 5.56 -8.05 -11.08
C TYR A 80 4.78 -6.79 -10.78
N GLY A 81 3.82 -6.46 -11.66
CA GLY A 81 3.00 -5.27 -11.54
C GLY A 81 1.64 -5.58 -10.92
N GLY A 82 1.10 -4.62 -10.19
CA GLY A 82 -0.30 -4.56 -9.79
C GLY A 82 -0.87 -3.22 -10.23
N LEU A 83 -1.93 -3.26 -11.02
CA LEU A 83 -2.58 -2.10 -11.61
C LEU A 83 -4.00 -1.96 -11.08
N ASP A 84 -4.22 -0.99 -10.20
CA ASP A 84 -5.55 -0.62 -9.70
C ASP A 84 -6.04 0.62 -10.44
N LEU A 85 -7.01 0.43 -11.33
CA LEU A 85 -7.58 1.47 -12.17
C LEU A 85 -8.78 2.11 -11.48
N SER A 86 -8.62 3.39 -11.19
CA SER A 86 -9.70 4.19 -10.66
C SER A 86 -10.84 4.36 -11.68
N SER A 87 -12.08 4.30 -11.19
CA SER A 87 -13.23 4.83 -11.92
C SER A 87 -13.22 6.35 -11.87
N THR A 88 -13.16 6.99 -13.06
CA THR A 88 -13.26 8.43 -13.44
C THR A 88 -12.66 9.52 -12.54
N THR A 89 -12.77 9.43 -11.22
CA THR A 89 -12.30 10.44 -10.28
C THR A 89 -11.20 9.95 -9.34
N ASP A 90 -11.15 8.68 -8.95
CA ASP A 90 -10.24 8.15 -7.91
C ASP A 90 -8.76 8.06 -8.31
N ILE A 91 -7.89 7.65 -7.38
CA ILE A 91 -6.44 7.55 -7.63
C ILE A 91 -6.19 6.27 -8.43
N THR A 92 -5.51 6.39 -9.56
CA THR A 92 -4.97 5.21 -10.25
C THR A 92 -3.63 4.85 -9.64
N ALA A 93 -3.41 3.57 -9.35
CA ALA A 93 -2.17 3.08 -8.77
C ALA A 93 -1.56 1.97 -9.62
N PHE A 94 -0.25 2.07 -9.85
CA PHE A 94 0.56 1.01 -10.43
C PHE A 94 1.73 0.74 -9.52
N VAL A 95 1.86 -0.49 -9.04
CA VAL A 95 2.93 -0.87 -8.11
C VAL A 95 3.72 -2.01 -8.69
N LEU A 96 5.04 -1.83 -8.77
CA LEU A 96 5.98 -2.91 -9.09
C LEU A 96 6.52 -3.52 -7.80
N ILE A 97 6.56 -4.86 -7.77
CA ILE A 97 7.24 -5.63 -6.74
C ILE A 97 8.36 -6.43 -7.38
N PHE A 98 9.57 -6.22 -6.87
CA PHE A 98 10.76 -6.97 -7.22
C PHE A 98 10.98 -8.02 -6.13
N PRO A 99 10.85 -9.31 -6.43
CA PRO A 99 11.15 -10.35 -5.46
C PRO A 99 12.63 -10.34 -5.07
N PRO A 100 12.98 -10.88 -3.89
CA PRO A 100 14.36 -11.06 -3.48
C PRO A 100 15.14 -11.91 -4.48
N GLU A 101 16.40 -11.58 -4.73
CA GLU A 101 17.33 -12.46 -5.47
C GLU A 101 17.96 -13.54 -4.59
N TYR A 102 18.12 -13.24 -3.31
CA TYR A 102 18.71 -14.12 -2.29
C TYR A 102 17.75 -14.27 -1.10
N ASP A 103 17.96 -15.29 -0.27
CA ASP A 103 17.04 -15.62 0.85
C ASP A 103 16.97 -14.54 1.95
N ASP A 104 18.02 -13.74 2.09
CA ASP A 104 18.13 -12.63 3.05
C ASP A 104 17.73 -11.26 2.47
N ASP A 105 17.42 -11.23 1.17
CA ASP A 105 17.02 -10.02 0.46
C ASP A 105 15.51 -9.72 0.66
N LYS A 106 15.11 -8.49 0.33
CA LYS A 106 13.76 -7.96 0.58
C LYS A 106 12.95 -7.93 -0.71
N TYR A 107 11.63 -8.00 -0.55
CA TYR A 107 10.73 -7.56 -1.60
C TYR A 107 10.83 -6.04 -1.73
N ILE A 108 11.25 -5.55 -2.90
CA ILE A 108 11.35 -4.12 -3.16
C ILE A 108 10.05 -3.65 -3.81
N VAL A 109 9.47 -2.58 -3.28
CA VAL A 109 8.21 -2.00 -3.74
C VAL A 109 8.50 -0.65 -4.40
N LEU A 110 8.05 -0.49 -5.63
CA LEU A 110 8.17 0.75 -6.40
C LEU A 110 6.77 1.19 -6.88
N PRO A 111 6.11 2.10 -6.14
CA PRO A 111 4.75 2.52 -6.43
C PRO A 111 4.71 3.80 -7.29
N TYR A 112 3.67 3.90 -8.12
CA TYR A 112 3.36 5.05 -8.96
C TYR A 112 1.86 5.37 -8.86
N PHE A 113 1.54 6.66 -8.78
CA PHE A 113 0.19 7.14 -8.53
C PHE A 113 -0.20 8.27 -9.48
N TRP A 114 -1.47 8.28 -9.91
CA TRP A 114 -2.01 9.32 -10.77
C TRP A 114 -3.35 9.85 -10.29
N ILE A 115 -3.55 11.15 -10.49
CA ILE A 115 -4.84 11.83 -10.34
C ILE A 115 -5.09 12.80 -11.51
N PRO A 116 -6.35 13.13 -11.85
CA PRO A 116 -6.65 14.17 -12.81
C PRO A 116 -6.28 15.56 -12.26
N LYS A 117 -5.57 16.37 -13.05
CA LYS A 117 -5.06 17.69 -12.65
C LYS A 117 -6.18 18.65 -12.27
N ASP A 118 -7.26 18.67 -13.04
CA ASP A 118 -8.37 19.60 -12.87
C ASP A 118 -9.09 19.42 -11.52
N ASN A 119 -9.00 18.21 -10.95
CA ASN A 119 -9.63 17.86 -9.68
C ASN A 119 -8.71 18.00 -8.46
N LEU A 120 -7.43 18.38 -8.64
CA LEU A 120 -6.43 18.39 -7.58
C LEU A 120 -6.85 19.30 -6.40
N GLU A 121 -7.12 20.58 -6.66
CA GLU A 121 -7.47 21.54 -5.61
C GLU A 121 -8.76 21.18 -4.87
N LEU A 122 -9.78 20.73 -5.62
CA LEU A 122 -11.04 20.29 -5.05
C LEU A 122 -10.84 19.07 -4.15
N ARG A 123 -9.98 18.13 -4.56
CA ARG A 123 -9.65 16.93 -3.77
C ARG A 123 -8.87 17.25 -2.52
N VAL A 124 -7.90 18.16 -2.57
CA VAL A 124 -7.19 18.63 -1.36
C VAL A 124 -8.19 19.17 -0.33
N ARG A 125 -9.12 20.03 -0.78
CA ARG A 125 -10.16 20.59 0.09
C ARG A 125 -11.17 19.56 0.59
N ARG A 126 -11.58 18.61 -0.25
CA ARG A 126 -12.59 17.60 0.10
C ARG A 126 -12.04 16.50 1.00
N ASP A 127 -10.88 15.94 0.64
CA ASP A 127 -10.31 14.77 1.30
C ASP A 127 -9.39 15.16 2.46
N HIS A 128 -8.98 16.43 2.54
CA HIS A 128 -8.00 16.94 3.51
C HIS A 128 -6.65 16.19 3.42
N VAL A 129 -6.26 15.86 2.18
CA VAL A 129 -5.03 15.14 1.84
C VAL A 129 -4.14 16.07 1.02
N PRO A 130 -2.83 16.15 1.31
CA PRO A 130 -1.91 17.09 0.67
C PRO A 130 -1.43 16.60 -0.71
N TYR A 131 -2.37 16.33 -1.63
CA TYR A 131 -2.06 15.86 -2.98
C TYR A 131 -1.17 16.84 -3.76
N ASP A 132 -1.38 18.14 -3.57
CA ASP A 132 -0.60 19.21 -4.18
C ASP A 132 0.87 19.23 -3.72
N VAL A 133 1.11 18.87 -2.46
CA VAL A 133 2.47 18.73 -1.92
C VAL A 133 3.14 17.50 -2.50
N TRP A 134 2.43 16.37 -2.58
CA TRP A 134 2.98 15.14 -3.14
C TRP A 134 3.26 15.23 -4.64
N GLU A 135 2.46 16.00 -5.38
CA GLU A 135 2.73 16.31 -6.79
C GLU A 135 4.02 17.11 -6.95
N LYS A 136 4.17 18.22 -6.21
CA LYS A 136 5.40 19.02 -6.21
C LYS A 136 6.66 18.25 -5.79
N GLN A 137 6.50 17.22 -4.97
CA GLN A 137 7.57 16.34 -4.51
C GLN A 137 7.85 15.16 -5.46
N GLY A 138 7.03 14.97 -6.51
CA GLY A 138 7.19 13.87 -7.46
C GLY A 138 6.67 12.51 -6.96
N PHE A 139 5.93 12.47 -5.86
CA PHE A 139 5.30 11.24 -5.33
C PHE A 139 3.93 10.95 -5.94
N LEU A 140 3.37 11.91 -6.68
CA LEU A 140 2.06 11.83 -7.31
C LEU A 140 2.13 12.49 -8.67
N ASN A 141 1.69 11.78 -9.71
CA ASN A 141 1.62 12.33 -11.05
C ASN A 141 0.23 12.89 -11.33
N THR A 142 0.15 13.90 -12.19
CA THR A 142 -1.13 14.40 -12.69
C THR A 142 -1.28 14.11 -14.16
N THR A 143 -2.48 13.70 -14.55
CA THR A 143 -2.87 13.61 -15.97
C THR A 143 -3.70 14.84 -16.34
N GLU A 144 -3.57 15.32 -17.58
CA GLU A 144 -4.36 16.45 -18.05
C GLU A 144 -5.86 16.12 -18.07
N GLY A 145 -6.70 17.13 -17.87
CA GLY A 145 -8.16 16.98 -17.89
C GLY A 145 -8.79 16.48 -16.58
N ASN A 146 -10.07 16.11 -16.70
CA ASN A 146 -10.94 15.75 -15.57
C ASN A 146 -10.96 14.25 -15.24
N VAL A 147 -10.35 13.40 -16.08
CA VAL A 147 -10.31 11.94 -15.93
C VAL A 147 -8.89 11.47 -16.23
N VAL A 148 -8.46 10.39 -15.57
CA VAL A 148 -7.14 9.80 -15.84
C VAL A 148 -7.14 9.19 -17.24
N HIS A 149 -6.28 9.71 -18.13
CA HIS A 149 -6.10 9.17 -19.47
C HIS A 149 -5.31 7.87 -19.44
N TYR A 150 -5.95 6.74 -19.76
CA TYR A 150 -5.30 5.43 -19.73
C TYR A 150 -4.10 5.33 -20.68
N GLY A 151 -4.13 5.98 -21.85
CA GLY A 151 -2.98 6.01 -22.75
C GLY A 151 -1.71 6.61 -22.14
N TYR A 152 -1.83 7.56 -21.20
CA TYR A 152 -0.67 8.08 -20.47
C TYR A 152 -0.07 7.00 -19.55
N ILE A 153 -0.91 6.22 -18.89
CA ILE A 153 -0.48 5.13 -18.01
C ILE A 153 0.11 3.99 -18.84
N GLU A 154 -0.49 3.67 -19.99
CA GLU A 154 0.02 2.66 -20.94
C GLU A 154 1.44 3.01 -21.39
N ASN A 155 1.67 4.24 -21.87
CA ASN A 155 3.00 4.71 -22.26
C ASN A 155 3.99 4.66 -21.08
N PHE A 156 3.55 5.02 -19.88
CA PHE A 156 4.40 4.95 -18.69
C PHE A 156 4.77 3.51 -18.34
N ILE A 157 3.83 2.57 -18.44
CA ILE A 157 4.10 1.14 -18.23
C ILE A 157 5.06 0.61 -19.30
N GLU A 158 4.92 1.05 -20.56
CA GLU A 158 5.84 0.72 -21.64
C GLU A 158 7.28 1.18 -21.32
N GLU A 159 7.46 2.43 -20.89
CA GLU A 159 8.77 2.95 -20.47
C GLU A 159 9.38 2.13 -19.33
N LEU A 160 8.55 1.70 -18.36
CA LEU A 160 9.00 0.83 -17.28
C LEU A 160 9.34 -0.58 -17.77
N ALA A 161 8.61 -1.12 -18.75
CA ALA A 161 8.89 -2.43 -19.35
C ALA A 161 10.20 -2.43 -20.16
N LEU A 162 10.62 -1.28 -20.69
CA LEU A 162 11.93 -1.12 -21.32
C LEU A 162 13.07 -1.08 -20.29
N LYS A 163 12.81 -0.60 -19.07
CA LYS A 163 13.79 -0.50 -17.99
C LYS A 163 13.88 -1.77 -17.14
N TYR A 164 12.75 -2.42 -16.88
CA TYR A 164 12.61 -3.53 -15.95
C TYR A 164 12.02 -4.75 -16.65
N ASN A 165 12.35 -5.94 -16.15
CA ASN A 165 11.81 -7.19 -16.69
C ASN A 165 10.46 -7.51 -16.03
N ILE A 166 9.41 -6.78 -16.45
CA ILE A 166 8.04 -6.97 -15.96
C ILE A 166 7.50 -8.29 -16.49
N ARG A 167 7.31 -9.27 -15.61
CA ARG A 167 6.87 -10.62 -15.99
C ARG A 167 5.36 -10.71 -16.17
N GLU A 168 4.62 -10.18 -15.20
CA GLU A 168 3.16 -10.19 -15.22
C GLU A 168 2.64 -8.93 -14.54
N ILE A 169 1.51 -8.41 -15.04
CA ILE A 169 0.77 -7.32 -14.44
C ILE A 169 -0.61 -7.84 -14.03
N ALA A 170 -0.89 -7.88 -12.73
CA ALA A 170 -2.23 -8.16 -12.23
C ALA A 170 -3.11 -6.91 -12.33
N PHE A 171 -4.38 -7.09 -12.70
CA PHE A 171 -5.38 -6.01 -12.77
C PHE A 171 -6.75 -6.49 -12.28
N ASP A 172 -7.62 -5.58 -11.86
CA ASP A 172 -9.01 -5.92 -11.52
C ASP A 172 -9.86 -6.25 -12.76
N ARG A 173 -10.49 -7.43 -12.74
CA ARG A 173 -11.33 -8.00 -13.82
C ARG A 173 -12.44 -7.08 -14.33
N TRP A 174 -12.90 -6.15 -13.50
CA TRP A 174 -14.04 -5.29 -13.82
C TRP A 174 -13.63 -3.97 -14.50
N GLY A 175 -12.34 -3.75 -14.76
CA GLY A 175 -11.81 -2.51 -15.33
C GLY A 175 -11.09 -2.65 -16.68
N ALA A 176 -11.32 -1.67 -17.56
CA ALA A 176 -10.52 -1.30 -18.74
C ALA A 176 -10.04 -2.43 -19.68
N VAL A 177 -10.97 -3.20 -20.24
CA VAL A 177 -10.70 -4.22 -21.28
C VAL A 177 -9.79 -3.71 -22.40
N GLN A 178 -9.98 -2.45 -22.83
CA GLN A 178 -9.15 -1.83 -23.87
C GLN A 178 -7.68 -1.67 -23.45
N MET A 179 -7.42 -1.27 -22.20
CA MET A 179 -6.06 -1.10 -21.69
C MET A 179 -5.34 -2.44 -21.60
N VAL A 180 -6.06 -3.50 -21.20
CA VAL A 180 -5.53 -4.87 -21.17
C VAL A 180 -5.07 -5.29 -22.56
N GLN A 181 -5.92 -5.08 -23.58
CA GLN A 181 -5.58 -5.40 -24.97
C GLN A 181 -4.33 -4.63 -25.43
N ASN A 182 -4.28 -3.33 -25.16
CA ASN A 182 -3.14 -2.50 -25.54
C ASN A 182 -1.83 -2.98 -24.86
N LEU A 183 -1.87 -3.31 -23.57
CA LEU A 183 -0.71 -3.84 -22.84
C LEU A 183 -0.28 -5.23 -23.36
N GLU A 184 -1.24 -6.08 -23.73
CA GLU A 184 -0.95 -7.38 -24.36
C GLU A 184 -0.33 -7.22 -25.75
N GLU A 185 -0.76 -6.23 -26.55
CA GLU A 185 -0.17 -5.88 -27.84
C GLU A 185 1.29 -5.40 -27.71
N LEU A 186 1.63 -4.77 -26.58
CA LEU A 186 3.02 -4.42 -26.21
C LEU A 186 3.85 -5.64 -25.76
N GLY A 187 3.26 -6.84 -25.72
CA GLY A 187 3.93 -8.08 -25.31
C GLY A 187 3.99 -8.30 -23.81
N LEU A 188 3.26 -7.51 -23.01
CA LEU A 188 3.16 -7.70 -21.56
C LEU A 188 2.12 -8.78 -21.24
N THR A 189 2.42 -9.62 -20.25
CA THR A 189 1.45 -10.60 -19.75
C THR A 189 0.56 -9.94 -18.70
N VAL A 190 -0.72 -9.78 -19.01
CA VAL A 190 -1.69 -9.13 -18.11
C VAL A 190 -2.63 -10.20 -17.54
N VAL A 191 -2.74 -10.27 -16.22
CA VAL A 191 -3.43 -11.36 -15.52
C VAL A 191 -4.64 -10.84 -14.73
N PRO A 192 -5.86 -11.34 -15.01
CA PRO A 192 -7.07 -10.92 -14.31
C PRO A 192 -7.09 -11.40 -12.85
N PHE A 193 -7.03 -10.46 -11.92
CA PHE A 193 -7.04 -10.71 -10.47
C PHE A 193 -8.44 -10.55 -9.88
N GLY A 194 -8.83 -11.47 -8.98
CA GLY A 194 -10.12 -11.42 -8.31
C GLY A 194 -10.10 -10.53 -7.07
N GLN A 195 -11.00 -9.54 -6.98
CA GLN A 195 -11.16 -8.68 -5.80
C GLN A 195 -11.96 -9.35 -4.66
N GLY A 196 -12.03 -10.68 -4.64
CA GLY A 196 -12.75 -11.47 -3.63
C GLY A 196 -11.84 -11.99 -2.51
N PHE A 197 -12.43 -12.47 -1.42
CA PHE A 197 -11.69 -13.03 -0.28
C PHE A 197 -10.72 -14.16 -0.67
N LYS A 198 -11.11 -15.01 -1.63
CA LYS A 198 -10.29 -16.14 -2.10
C LYS A 198 -8.92 -15.70 -2.62
N ASP A 199 -8.91 -14.69 -3.47
CA ASP A 199 -7.71 -14.25 -4.18
C ASP A 199 -6.93 -13.21 -3.35
N MET A 200 -7.63 -12.32 -2.63
CA MET A 200 -7.00 -11.29 -1.79
C MET A 200 -6.39 -11.80 -0.49
N SER A 201 -6.97 -12.83 0.14
CA SER A 201 -6.56 -13.26 1.49
C SER A 201 -5.11 -13.73 1.56
N PRO A 202 -4.61 -14.62 0.68
CA PRO A 202 -3.21 -15.07 0.75
C PRO A 202 -2.17 -13.96 0.64
N PRO A 203 -2.16 -13.10 -0.41
CA PRO A 203 -1.16 -12.04 -0.53
C PRO A 203 -1.31 -10.96 0.56
N THR A 204 -2.52 -10.68 1.04
CA THR A 204 -2.73 -9.75 2.17
C THR A 204 -2.09 -10.28 3.45
N LYS A 205 -2.24 -11.57 3.75
CA LYS A 205 -1.59 -12.21 4.91
C LYS A 205 -0.07 -12.20 4.78
N GLU A 206 0.45 -12.47 3.59
CA GLU A 206 1.90 -12.46 3.35
C GLU A 206 2.48 -11.04 3.47
N LEU A 207 1.77 -10.00 2.99
CA LEU A 207 2.20 -8.61 3.16
C LEU A 207 2.40 -8.23 4.63
N MET A 208 1.47 -8.64 5.50
CA MET A 208 1.61 -8.46 6.95
C MET A 208 2.85 -9.18 7.49
N LYS A 209 3.02 -10.46 7.14
CA LYS A 209 4.16 -11.27 7.58
C LYS A 209 5.49 -10.65 7.15
N LEU A 210 5.63 -10.27 5.87
CA LEU A 210 6.83 -9.62 5.34
C LEU A 210 7.12 -8.30 6.06
N THR A 211 6.08 -7.53 6.40
CA THR A 211 6.23 -6.29 7.17
C THR A 211 6.74 -6.57 8.59
N LEU A 212 6.17 -7.56 9.28
CA LEU A 212 6.59 -7.94 10.62
C LEU A 212 8.03 -8.46 10.66
N GLU A 213 8.42 -9.22 9.64
CA GLU A 213 9.78 -9.73 9.44
C GLU A 213 10.77 -8.69 8.86
N GLN A 214 10.30 -7.48 8.51
CA GLN A 214 11.08 -6.44 7.82
C GLN A 214 11.73 -6.93 6.50
N LYS A 215 11.04 -7.82 5.79
CA LYS A 215 11.43 -8.38 4.49
C LYS A 215 10.83 -7.65 3.29
N ILE A 216 10.35 -6.43 3.51
CA ILE A 216 9.83 -5.55 2.46
C ILE A 216 10.55 -4.21 2.54
N ALA A 217 10.86 -3.61 1.39
CA ALA A 217 11.52 -2.32 1.24
C ALA A 217 10.67 -1.43 0.34
N HIS A 218 10.01 -0.43 0.91
CA HIS A 218 9.05 0.43 0.19
C HIS A 218 9.50 1.90 0.07
N GLY A 219 10.76 2.20 0.35
CA GLY A 219 11.36 3.53 0.13
C GLY A 219 10.76 4.67 0.96
N GLY A 220 9.92 4.37 1.95
CA GLY A 220 9.20 5.39 2.72
C GLY A 220 8.19 6.21 1.90
N HIS A 221 7.71 5.70 0.76
CA HIS A 221 6.83 6.47 -0.13
C HIS A 221 5.58 7.02 0.60
N PRO A 222 5.38 8.35 0.66
CA PRO A 222 4.38 8.95 1.55
C PRO A 222 2.94 8.63 1.15
N VAL A 223 2.64 8.58 -0.15
CA VAL A 223 1.30 8.23 -0.66
C VAL A 223 0.95 6.78 -0.30
N LEU A 224 1.84 5.83 -0.61
CA LEU A 224 1.64 4.42 -0.25
C LEU A 224 1.52 4.25 1.27
N ARG A 225 2.38 4.89 2.06
CA ARG A 225 2.30 4.87 3.53
C ARG A 225 0.94 5.37 4.03
N TRP A 226 0.42 6.46 3.47
CA TRP A 226 -0.90 6.98 3.80
C TRP A 226 -2.01 5.99 3.43
N MET A 227 -1.92 5.32 2.27
CA MET A 227 -2.90 4.31 1.88
C MET A 227 -2.84 3.06 2.77
N MET A 228 -1.64 2.61 3.17
CA MET A 228 -1.48 1.50 4.12
C MET A 228 -2.09 1.83 5.49
N ASP A 229 -2.00 3.09 5.90
CA ASP A 229 -2.61 3.61 7.13
C ASP A 229 -4.15 3.69 7.09
N ASN A 230 -4.74 3.63 5.90
CA ASN A 230 -6.18 3.65 5.69
C ASN A 230 -6.78 2.23 5.63
N ILE A 231 -5.97 1.17 5.55
CA ILE A 231 -6.48 -0.19 5.35
C ILE A 231 -7.23 -0.68 6.58
N LEU A 232 -8.45 -1.14 6.34
CA LEU A 232 -9.18 -2.06 7.20
C LEU A 232 -9.25 -3.45 6.58
N ILE A 233 -9.55 -4.43 7.41
CA ILE A 233 -9.77 -5.80 6.96
C ILE A 233 -11.21 -6.20 7.21
N ARG A 234 -11.87 -6.67 6.15
CA ARG A 234 -13.05 -7.53 6.29
C ARG A 234 -12.59 -8.97 6.41
N THR A 235 -13.27 -9.73 7.26
CA THR A 235 -13.05 -11.16 7.43
C THR A 235 -14.33 -11.90 7.08
N ASP A 236 -14.24 -12.95 6.26
CA ASP A 236 -15.36 -13.83 5.98
C ASP A 236 -15.54 -14.90 7.08
N PRO A 237 -16.66 -15.66 7.12
CA PRO A 237 -16.86 -16.71 8.11
C PRO A 237 -15.82 -17.85 8.06
N ALA A 238 -15.06 -17.97 6.96
CA ALA A 238 -13.98 -18.96 6.81
C ALA A 238 -12.61 -18.43 7.30
N GLY A 239 -12.53 -17.19 7.80
CA GLY A 239 -11.30 -16.57 8.27
C GLY A 239 -10.39 -16.04 7.15
N ASN A 240 -10.92 -15.88 5.94
CA ASN A 240 -10.23 -15.16 4.88
C ASN A 240 -10.36 -13.67 5.08
N ILE A 241 -9.31 -12.94 4.73
CA ILE A 241 -9.25 -11.50 4.90
C ILE A 241 -9.27 -10.79 3.56
N LYS A 242 -9.77 -9.56 3.54
CA LYS A 242 -9.70 -8.68 2.37
C LYS A 242 -9.50 -7.23 2.80
N PRO A 243 -8.60 -6.47 2.14
CA PRO A 243 -8.50 -5.03 2.33
C PRO A 243 -9.82 -4.34 1.99
N ASP A 244 -10.19 -3.39 2.83
CA ASP A 244 -11.36 -2.53 2.67
C ASP A 244 -11.08 -1.16 3.29
N LYS A 245 -11.98 -0.20 3.03
CA LYS A 245 -11.94 1.16 3.58
C LYS A 245 -13.15 1.40 4.48
N GLU A 246 -12.99 2.17 5.56
CA GLU A 246 -14.11 2.51 6.44
C GLU A 246 -15.06 3.49 5.75
N LYS A 247 -14.48 4.47 5.06
CA LYS A 247 -15.17 5.58 4.40
C LYS A 247 -14.72 5.68 2.95
N SER A 248 -15.60 6.14 2.08
CA SER A 248 -15.30 6.34 0.66
C SER A 248 -14.19 7.39 0.39
N THR A 249 -13.98 8.30 1.35
CA THR A 249 -12.92 9.33 1.34
C THR A 249 -11.53 8.74 1.59
N GLU A 250 -11.45 7.60 2.27
CA GLU A 250 -10.18 6.89 2.44
C GLU A 250 -9.81 6.17 1.14
N LYS A 251 -8.52 6.21 0.83
CA LYS A 251 -7.96 5.61 -0.40
C LYS A 251 -6.98 4.52 -0.02
N ILE A 252 -7.11 3.39 -0.70
CA ILE A 252 -6.31 2.17 -0.49
C ILE A 252 -5.83 1.59 -1.82
N ASP A 253 -5.97 2.34 -2.93
CA ASP A 253 -5.73 1.85 -4.29
C ASP A 253 -4.28 1.35 -4.45
N GLY A 254 -3.31 2.07 -3.87
CA GLY A 254 -1.92 1.64 -3.80
C GLY A 254 -1.68 0.39 -2.96
N ALA A 255 -2.43 0.20 -1.88
CA ALA A 255 -2.34 -1.01 -1.08
C ALA A 255 -2.90 -2.21 -1.84
N VAL A 256 -4.05 -2.04 -2.51
CA VAL A 256 -4.66 -3.07 -3.37
C VAL A 256 -3.71 -3.44 -4.49
N ALA A 257 -3.16 -2.46 -5.22
CA ALA A 257 -2.15 -2.66 -6.25
C ALA A 257 -0.91 -3.41 -5.72
N THR A 258 -0.41 -3.05 -4.53
CA THR A 258 0.70 -3.75 -3.87
C THR A 258 0.36 -5.23 -3.60
N ILE A 259 -0.83 -5.50 -3.08
CA ILE A 259 -1.30 -6.87 -2.78
C ILE A 259 -1.42 -7.71 -4.07
N MET A 260 -1.94 -7.12 -5.15
CA MET A 260 -2.04 -7.80 -6.45
C MET A 260 -0.67 -8.11 -7.05
N ALA A 261 0.25 -7.14 -7.01
CA ALA A 261 1.64 -7.34 -7.46
C ALA A 261 2.33 -8.45 -6.65
N LEU A 262 2.09 -8.46 -5.33
CA LEU A 262 2.71 -9.43 -4.43
C LEU A 262 2.19 -10.84 -4.70
N ASP A 263 0.89 -11.01 -4.97
CA ASP A 263 0.33 -12.30 -5.38
C ASP A 263 1.06 -12.87 -6.61
N ARG A 264 1.28 -12.04 -7.63
CA ARG A 264 1.99 -12.48 -8.83
C ARG A 264 3.43 -12.88 -8.55
N ALA A 265 4.14 -12.09 -7.75
CA ALA A 265 5.49 -12.42 -7.32
C ALA A 265 5.55 -13.75 -6.55
N LEU A 266 4.60 -14.01 -5.65
CA LEU A 266 4.56 -15.24 -4.86
C LEU A 266 4.24 -16.47 -5.70
N ARG A 267 3.31 -16.38 -6.66
CA ARG A 267 2.96 -17.52 -7.53
C ARG A 267 4.07 -17.90 -8.49
N CYS A 268 4.80 -16.91 -9.00
CA CYS A 268 5.82 -17.11 -10.02
C CYS A 268 7.23 -17.36 -9.46
N ARG A 269 7.47 -17.14 -8.16
CA ARG A 269 8.68 -17.64 -7.49
C ARG A 269 8.76 -19.17 -7.45
N GLY A 270 7.63 -19.88 -7.56
CA GLY A 270 7.59 -21.34 -7.60
C GLY A 270 8.00 -21.96 -8.96
N THR A 271 8.17 -21.14 -10.01
CA THR A 271 8.47 -21.60 -11.37
C THR A 271 9.89 -21.28 -11.84
N SER A 272 10.72 -20.64 -11.02
CA SER A 272 12.13 -20.37 -11.32
C SER A 272 13.05 -21.56 -11.00
N ASN A 273 12.66 -22.78 -11.35
CA ASN A 273 13.63 -23.87 -11.45
C ASN A 273 14.42 -23.63 -12.73
N SER A 274 15.73 -23.42 -12.61
CA SER A 274 16.62 -23.34 -13.75
C SER A 274 16.50 -24.64 -14.56
N VAL A 275 16.53 -24.57 -15.89
CA VAL A 275 16.55 -25.78 -16.74
C VAL A 275 17.75 -26.68 -16.37
N TYR A 276 18.81 -26.08 -15.83
CA TYR A 276 19.99 -26.76 -15.32
C TYR A 276 19.76 -27.53 -14.01
N ASP A 277 18.75 -27.15 -13.21
CA ASP A 277 18.38 -27.89 -11.98
C ASP A 277 17.78 -29.26 -12.31
N ASN A 278 17.17 -29.40 -13.50
CA ASN A 278 16.53 -30.64 -13.94
C ASN A 278 17.37 -31.49 -14.91
N ARG A 279 18.35 -30.90 -15.62
CA ARG A 279 19.11 -31.61 -16.67
C ARG A 279 20.54 -32.00 -16.31
N GLY A 280 21.07 -31.55 -15.16
CA GLY A 280 22.47 -31.76 -14.82
C GLY A 280 23.41 -31.06 -15.81
N LEU A 281 24.64 -30.79 -15.38
CA LEU A 281 25.68 -30.24 -16.25
C LEU A 281 26.22 -31.34 -17.17
N ILE A 282 26.10 -31.16 -18.49
CA ILE A 282 26.87 -31.96 -19.44
C ILE A 282 28.27 -31.37 -19.48
N VAL A 283 29.19 -32.00 -18.76
CA VAL A 283 30.62 -31.70 -18.83
C VAL A 283 31.21 -32.61 -19.92
N PHE A 284 31.83 -32.01 -20.92
CA PHE A 284 32.58 -32.71 -21.98
C PHE A 284 34.05 -32.86 -21.57
#